data_AF-A0A9P6CMH6-F1
#
_entry.id   AF-A0A9P6CMH6-F1
#
_cell.length_a   1.000
_cell.length_b   1.000
_cell.length_c   1.000
_cell.angle_alpha   90.00
_cell.angle_beta   90.00
_cell.angle_gamma   90.00
#
_symmetry.space_group_name_H-M   'P 1'
#
loop_
_entity.id
_entity.type
_entity.pdbx_description
1 polymer ?
#
loop_
_entity_poly.entity_id
_entity_poly.type
_entity_poly.pdbx_seq_one_letter_code
_entity_poly.pdbx_strand_id
1 'polypeptide(L)'
;MKYLLLVLCLSVLLTLVHPHDHSSYGDQMPLGYVRFPLEPLDRYIKGGLTSAESIFSGITTFAKLPWVRCLTQEEHIPIDIAFLGAPFDTGTSYRPGARFGPAGIRAGSRRLTLIGGYNVPLEANPFRSGLRIVDCGDIPVT
;
A
#
# COMPACT_ATOMS: atom_id res chain seq x y z
N MET A 1 -16.61 -36.04 -54.23
CA MET A 1 -17.43 -35.52 -53.11
C MET A 1 -16.70 -35.44 -51.76
N LYS A 2 -15.76 -36.35 -51.42
CA LYS A 2 -15.04 -36.29 -50.11
C LYS A 2 -14.14 -35.06 -49.92
N TYR A 3 -13.49 -34.55 -50.97
CA TYR A 3 -12.60 -33.40 -50.87
C TYR A 3 -13.33 -32.05 -50.82
N LEU A 4 -14.55 -31.96 -51.37
CA LEU A 4 -15.33 -30.72 -51.37
C LEU A 4 -15.79 -30.34 -49.96
N LEU A 5 -16.18 -31.34 -49.15
CA LEU A 5 -16.55 -31.13 -47.75
C LEU A 5 -15.33 -30.74 -46.89
N LEU A 6 -14.15 -31.30 -47.20
CA LEU A 6 -12.90 -30.97 -46.51
C LEU A 6 -12.44 -29.54 -46.80
N VAL A 7 -12.52 -29.10 -48.06
CA VAL A 7 -12.16 -27.73 -48.47
C VAL A 7 -13.14 -26.70 -47.89
N LEU A 8 -14.44 -27.02 -47.85
CA LEU A 8 -15.44 -26.16 -47.18
C LEU A 8 -15.14 -26.04 -45.68
N CYS A 9 -14.87 -27.16 -45.00
CA CYS A 9 -14.48 -27.16 -43.58
C CYS A 9 -13.20 -26.35 -43.34
N LEU A 10 -12.19 -26.46 -44.21
CA LEU A 10 -10.94 -25.71 -44.05
C LEU A 10 -11.13 -24.21 -44.28
N SER A 11 -11.97 -23.80 -45.24
CA SER A 11 -12.32 -22.39 -45.47
C SER A 11 -13.15 -21.78 -44.33
N VAL A 12 -14.02 -22.57 -43.70
CA VAL A 12 -14.78 -22.18 -42.50
C VAL A 12 -13.84 -22.09 -41.28
N LEU A 13 -12.85 -22.99 -41.17
CA LEU A 13 -11.84 -22.91 -40.12
C LEU A 13 -10.94 -21.66 -40.28
N LEU A 14 -10.52 -21.32 -41.50
CA LEU A 14 -9.66 -20.15 -41.75
C LEU A 14 -10.38 -18.81 -41.59
N THR A 15 -11.71 -18.76 -41.76
CA THR A 15 -12.51 -17.53 -41.56
C THR A 15 -12.94 -17.32 -40.11
N LEU A 16 -12.91 -18.35 -39.26
CA LEU A 16 -13.18 -18.28 -37.83
C LEU A 16 -11.94 -17.95 -36.97
N VAL A 17 -10.74 -17.97 -37.55
CA VAL A 17 -9.53 -17.48 -36.88
C VAL A 17 -9.34 -16.02 -37.25
N HIS A 18 -10.12 -15.13 -36.63
CA HIS A 18 -9.72 -13.74 -36.45
C HIS A 18 -8.73 -13.71 -35.27
N PRO A 19 -7.41 -13.56 -35.47
CA PRO A 19 -6.59 -12.98 -34.43
C PRO A 19 -7.09 -11.55 -34.25
N HIS A 20 -7.71 -11.31 -33.10
CA HIS A 20 -8.08 -9.97 -32.67
C HIS A 20 -6.85 -9.06 -32.75
N ASP A 21 -7.05 -7.90 -33.37
CA ASP A 21 -6.10 -6.80 -33.45
C ASP A 21 -5.38 -6.63 -32.11
N HIS A 22 -4.05 -6.82 -32.10
CA HIS A 22 -3.21 -6.46 -30.97
C HIS A 22 -3.01 -4.94 -30.98
N SER A 23 -4.10 -4.19 -30.82
CA SER A 23 -4.09 -2.77 -30.56
C SER A 23 -4.58 -2.50 -29.14
N SER A 24 -3.61 -2.24 -28.26
CA SER A 24 -3.72 -1.54 -26.98
C SER A 24 -4.62 -2.16 -25.89
N TYR A 25 -4.04 -3.00 -25.03
CA TYR A 25 -4.66 -3.42 -23.76
C TYR A 25 -3.69 -3.34 -22.57
N GLY A 26 -2.90 -2.27 -22.52
CA GLY A 26 -2.01 -1.96 -21.39
C GLY A 26 -1.90 -0.48 -21.07
N ASP A 27 -2.08 0.40 -22.06
CA ASP A 27 -1.94 1.86 -21.92
C ASP A 27 -3.15 2.56 -21.26
N GLN A 28 -4.15 1.83 -20.77
CA GLN A 28 -5.25 2.41 -19.99
C GLN A 28 -5.69 1.50 -18.85
N MET A 29 -4.93 1.50 -17.76
CA MET A 29 -5.34 0.91 -16.47
C MET A 29 -5.69 2.04 -15.48
N PRO A 30 -6.97 2.28 -15.17
CA PRO A 30 -7.37 3.25 -14.15
C PRO A 30 -7.14 2.73 -12.72
N LEU A 31 -6.91 3.67 -11.81
CA LEU A 31 -6.55 3.42 -10.40
C LEU A 31 -7.56 2.51 -9.70
N GLY A 32 -7.09 1.35 -9.22
CA GLY A 32 -7.88 0.39 -8.45
C GLY A 32 -7.78 -1.09 -8.90
N TYR A 33 -7.02 -1.40 -9.94
CA TYR A 33 -6.89 -2.78 -10.41
C TYR A 33 -5.93 -3.61 -9.55
N VAL A 34 -6.46 -4.63 -8.84
CA VAL A 34 -5.68 -5.60 -8.07
C VAL A 34 -5.62 -6.91 -8.85
N ARG A 35 -4.43 -7.32 -9.28
CA ARG A 35 -4.21 -8.58 -10.01
C ARG A 35 -3.31 -9.55 -9.26
N PHE A 36 -3.62 -9.86 -8.00
CA PHE A 36 -3.13 -11.03 -7.25
C PHE A 36 -4.09 -11.32 -6.09
N PRO A 37 -4.24 -12.59 -5.65
CA PRO A 37 -5.11 -12.92 -4.53
C PRO A 37 -4.36 -12.62 -3.23
N LEU A 38 -4.27 -11.34 -2.88
CA LEU A 38 -4.25 -10.96 -1.47
C LEU A 38 -5.63 -10.40 -1.22
N GLU A 39 -6.52 -11.23 -0.66
CA GLU A 39 -7.80 -10.73 -0.17
C GLU A 39 -7.51 -9.48 0.69
N PRO A 40 -8.00 -8.30 0.30
CA PRO A 40 -7.92 -7.15 1.17
C PRO A 40 -8.78 -7.53 2.36
N LEU A 41 -8.19 -7.50 3.55
CA LEU A 41 -8.89 -7.70 4.81
C LEU A 41 -10.17 -6.87 4.74
N ASP A 42 -11.32 -7.51 4.49
CA ASP A 42 -12.63 -6.94 4.16
C ASP A 42 -13.22 -6.04 5.26
N ARG A 43 -12.39 -5.68 6.25
CA ARG A 43 -12.84 -5.58 7.62
C ARG A 43 -11.86 -4.86 8.53
N TYR A 44 -11.44 -3.65 8.16
CA TYR A 44 -11.27 -2.66 9.23
C TYR A 44 -11.80 -1.27 8.91
N ILE A 45 -13.12 -1.25 8.65
CA ILE A 45 -14.02 -0.14 8.99
C ILE A 45 -14.22 0.89 7.87
N LYS A 46 -15.37 0.79 7.19
CA LYS A 46 -16.17 1.90 6.64
C LYS A 46 -15.41 3.21 6.33
N GLY A 47 -14.55 3.19 5.30
CA GLY A 47 -14.15 4.41 4.57
C GLY A 47 -12.72 4.92 4.74
N GLY A 48 -11.69 4.13 4.43
CA GLY A 48 -10.32 4.65 4.38
C GLY A 48 -9.35 3.80 3.55
N LEU A 49 -9.15 4.21 2.29
CA LEU A 49 -8.02 3.93 1.38
C LEU A 49 -7.12 2.73 1.73
N THR A 50 -7.57 1.50 1.46
CA THR A 50 -6.67 0.37 1.28
C THR A 50 -6.06 0.45 -0.12
N SER A 51 -5.09 1.34 -0.29
CA SER A 51 -4.27 1.32 -1.49
C SER A 51 -3.49 0.01 -1.48
N ALA A 52 -3.67 -0.84 -2.51
CA ALA A 52 -2.84 -2.00 -2.78
C ALA A 52 -1.42 -1.51 -3.18
N GLU A 53 -0.78 -0.79 -2.27
CA GLU A 53 0.46 -0.09 -2.50
C GLU A 53 1.61 -1.05 -2.29
N SER A 54 2.49 -1.08 -3.29
CA SER A 54 3.80 -1.70 -3.14
C SER A 54 4.49 -1.15 -1.89
N ILE A 55 5.25 -2.00 -1.19
CA ILE A 55 6.14 -1.53 -0.11
C ILE A 55 7.12 -0.45 -0.61
N PHE A 56 7.30 -0.31 -1.93
CA PHE A 56 8.15 0.67 -2.59
C PHE A 56 7.43 1.93 -3.10
N SER A 57 6.09 2.03 -3.01
CA SER A 57 5.32 3.21 -3.43
C SER A 57 4.49 3.84 -2.28
N GLY A 58 3.81 4.96 -2.56
CA GLY A 58 2.78 5.55 -1.70
C GLY A 58 3.24 6.46 -0.57
N ILE A 59 2.29 6.94 0.24
CA ILE A 59 2.58 7.82 1.39
C ILE A 59 3.47 7.07 2.37
N THR A 60 4.57 7.69 2.80
CA THR A 60 5.57 7.06 3.68
C THR A 60 5.29 7.43 5.14
N THR A 61 4.24 6.84 5.70
CA THR A 61 3.97 6.81 7.14
C THR A 61 4.73 5.65 7.81
N PHE A 62 4.84 5.69 9.14
CA PHE A 62 5.36 4.59 9.93
C PHE A 62 4.54 3.33 9.66
N ALA A 63 5.21 2.24 9.27
CA ALA A 63 4.62 0.93 8.99
C ALA A 63 3.41 0.94 8.02
N LYS A 64 3.31 1.98 7.17
CA LYS A 64 2.13 2.22 6.31
C LYS A 64 0.81 2.39 7.07
N LEU A 65 0.89 2.87 8.31
CA LEU A 65 -0.29 3.20 9.11
C LEU A 65 -1.07 4.39 8.53
N PRO A 66 -2.37 4.50 8.83
CA PRO A 66 -3.15 5.68 8.47
C PRO A 66 -2.54 6.96 9.04
N TRP A 67 -2.47 7.99 8.20
CA TRP A 67 -2.07 9.33 8.64
C TRP A 67 -3.27 10.11 9.16
N VAL A 68 -3.12 10.78 10.30
CA VAL A 68 -4.18 11.56 10.96
C VAL A 68 -3.62 12.90 11.45
N ARG A 69 -4.45 13.96 11.43
CA ARG A 69 -4.08 15.28 11.97
C ARG A 69 -4.31 15.35 13.48
N CYS A 70 -3.52 14.60 14.24
CA CYS A 70 -3.72 14.38 15.67
C CYS A 70 -3.65 15.64 16.56
N LEU A 71 -2.97 16.69 16.12
CA LEU A 71 -2.75 17.93 16.89
C LEU A 71 -3.71 19.07 16.50
N THR A 72 -4.78 18.76 15.78
CA THR A 72 -5.81 19.73 15.39
C THR A 72 -7.06 19.56 16.25
N GLN A 73 -7.79 20.66 16.51
CA GLN A 73 -9.03 20.61 17.30
C GLN A 73 -10.19 19.94 16.55
N GLU A 74 -10.07 19.80 15.23
CA GLU A 74 -11.13 19.36 14.32
C GLU A 74 -11.32 17.84 14.32
N GLU A 75 -10.32 17.07 14.75
CA GLU A 75 -10.30 15.61 14.64
C GLU A 75 -10.20 14.94 16.02
N HIS A 76 -11.34 14.71 16.67
CA HIS A 76 -11.42 13.96 17.94
C HIS A 76 -11.62 12.45 17.68
N ILE A 77 -10.70 11.85 16.92
CA ILE A 77 -10.70 10.39 16.82
C ILE A 77 -10.04 9.78 18.06
N PRO A 78 -10.59 8.71 18.63
CA PRO A 78 -9.96 8.10 19.79
C PRO A 78 -8.78 7.25 19.28
N ILE A 79 -7.58 7.56 19.77
CA ILE A 79 -6.31 6.96 19.34
C ILE A 79 -5.72 6.21 20.55
N ASP A 80 -5.31 4.96 20.34
CA ASP A 80 -4.69 4.17 21.40
C ASP A 80 -3.16 4.31 21.35
N ILE A 81 -2.58 4.38 20.15
CA ILE A 81 -1.14 4.61 19.92
C ILE A 81 -0.94 5.58 18.75
N ALA A 82 -0.07 6.57 18.93
CA ALA A 82 0.30 7.56 17.92
C ALA A 82 1.82 7.57 17.68
N PHE A 83 2.23 7.53 16.42
CA PHE A 83 3.61 7.86 16.02
C PHE A 83 3.69 9.34 15.68
N LEU A 84 4.53 10.08 16.40
CA LEU A 84 4.74 11.52 16.20
C LEU A 84 6.24 11.80 16.15
N GLY A 85 6.69 12.51 15.11
CA GLY A 85 8.08 12.92 14.99
C GLY A 85 8.34 14.32 15.53
N ALA A 86 9.51 14.51 16.13
CA ALA A 86 10.02 15.81 16.54
C ALA A 86 11.39 16.05 15.86
N PRO A 87 11.41 16.58 14.64
CA PRO A 87 12.64 16.71 13.84
C PRO A 87 13.53 17.86 14.33
N PHE A 88 14.25 17.66 15.43
CA PHE A 88 15.09 18.66 16.09
C PHE A 88 16.50 18.14 16.37
N ASP A 89 17.53 18.96 16.14
CA ASP A 89 18.91 18.62 16.49
C ASP A 89 19.83 19.82 16.79
N THR A 90 19.29 21.03 16.94
CA THR A 90 20.09 22.23 17.23
C THR A 90 20.73 22.20 18.62
N GLY A 91 20.25 21.33 19.53
CA GLY A 91 20.87 21.06 20.83
C GLY A 91 22.00 20.03 20.84
N THR A 92 22.46 19.55 19.67
CA THR A 92 23.54 18.54 19.61
C THR A 92 24.93 19.17 19.83
N SER A 93 25.81 18.46 20.56
CA SER A 93 27.17 18.92 20.88
C SER A 93 28.24 18.53 19.85
N TYR A 94 27.92 17.64 18.91
CA TYR A 94 28.86 17.14 17.91
C TYR A 94 28.24 17.01 16.52
N ARG A 95 27.69 15.84 16.16
CA ARG A 95 27.16 15.60 14.80
C ARG A 95 25.66 15.92 14.73
N PRO A 96 25.26 16.99 14.01
CA PRO A 96 23.85 17.20 13.68
C PRO A 96 23.38 16.18 12.63
N GLY A 97 22.07 16.07 12.45
CA GLY A 97 21.43 15.17 11.50
C GLY A 97 20.23 14.41 12.06
N ALA A 98 20.03 14.42 13.38
CA ALA A 98 18.90 13.72 14.00
C ALA A 98 17.54 14.29 13.57
N ARG A 99 17.48 15.53 13.06
CA ARG A 99 16.26 16.11 12.48
C ARG A 99 15.71 15.29 11.28
N PHE A 100 16.56 14.54 10.57
CA PHE A 100 16.15 13.66 9.49
C PHE A 100 15.70 12.27 9.97
N GLY A 101 15.85 11.98 11.26
CA GLY A 101 15.53 10.70 11.90
C GLY A 101 14.07 10.27 11.68
N PRO A 102 13.05 11.09 12.00
CA PRO A 102 11.65 10.70 11.84
C PRO A 102 11.31 10.23 10.42
N ALA A 103 11.71 10.99 9.40
CA ALA A 103 11.52 10.61 8.00
C ALA A 103 12.26 9.31 7.65
N GLY A 104 13.51 9.16 8.11
CA GLY A 104 14.31 7.94 7.91
C GLY A 104 13.68 6.69 8.55
N ILE A 105 13.16 6.81 9.77
CA ILE A 105 12.48 5.71 10.47
C ILE A 105 11.23 5.28 9.69
N ARG A 106 10.41 6.22 9.23
CA ARG A 106 9.23 5.91 8.40
C ARG A 106 9.63 5.17 7.12
N ALA A 107 10.67 5.64 6.43
CA ALA A 107 11.20 4.97 5.25
C ALA A 107 11.72 3.54 5.55
N GLY A 108 12.40 3.33 6.68
CA GLY A 108 12.88 2.01 7.11
C GLY A 108 11.77 1.06 7.54
N SER A 109 10.65 1.59 8.05
CA SER A 109 9.53 0.81 8.58
C SER A 109 8.61 0.18 7.51
N ARG A 110 8.86 0.41 6.22
CA ARG A 110 7.96 0.03 5.11
C ARG A 110 7.70 -1.48 4.99
N ARG A 111 8.53 -2.32 5.62
CA ARG A 111 8.34 -3.79 5.67
C ARG A 111 7.55 -4.26 6.90
N LEU A 112 7.31 -3.39 7.89
CA LEU A 112 6.59 -3.70 9.14
C LEU A 112 5.06 -3.61 8.98
N THR A 113 4.52 -3.80 7.77
CA THR A 113 3.07 -3.72 7.53
C THR A 113 2.31 -4.82 8.29
N LEU A 114 0.97 -4.86 8.17
CA LEU A 114 0.10 -5.82 8.87
C LEU A 114 0.59 -7.29 8.84
N ILE A 115 1.26 -7.71 7.75
CA ILE A 115 1.80 -9.06 7.60
C ILE A 115 3.26 -9.15 8.07
N GLY A 116 4.04 -8.09 7.91
CA GLY A 116 5.47 -8.06 8.24
C GLY A 116 5.79 -7.72 9.70
N GLY A 117 4.80 -7.34 10.51
CA GLY A 117 4.98 -6.97 11.92
C GLY A 117 4.95 -8.13 12.91
N TYR A 118 4.86 -9.39 12.47
CA TYR A 118 4.82 -10.54 13.39
C TYR A 118 6.18 -10.77 14.05
N ASN A 119 6.18 -10.79 15.38
CA ASN A 119 7.33 -11.15 16.19
C ASN A 119 7.27 -12.64 16.53
N VAL A 120 8.22 -13.43 16.00
CA VAL A 120 8.24 -14.89 16.20
C VAL A 120 8.48 -15.28 17.66
N PRO A 121 9.50 -14.75 18.38
CA PRO A 121 9.72 -15.10 19.78
C PRO A 121 8.57 -14.77 20.73
N LEU A 122 7.85 -13.67 20.49
CA LEU A 122 6.72 -13.22 21.32
C LEU A 122 5.36 -13.75 20.84
N GLU A 123 5.34 -14.47 19.71
CA GLU A 123 4.13 -14.95 19.04
C GLU A 123 3.03 -13.88 18.87
N ALA A 124 3.45 -12.65 18.62
CA ALA A 124 2.57 -11.49 18.66
C ALA A 124 2.75 -10.60 17.43
N ASN A 125 1.64 -10.01 16.97
CA ASN A 125 1.67 -8.94 15.98
C ASN A 125 0.97 -7.70 16.57
N PRO A 126 1.71 -6.62 16.88
CA PRO A 126 1.15 -5.44 17.52
C PRO A 126 0.08 -4.76 16.65
N PHE A 127 0.17 -4.87 15.33
CA PHE A 127 -0.80 -4.28 14.40
C PHE A 127 -2.10 -5.11 14.28
N ARG A 128 -2.16 -6.31 14.87
CA ARG A 128 -3.36 -7.14 14.97
C ARG A 128 -3.95 -7.19 16.38
N SER A 129 -3.49 -6.32 17.27
CA SER A 129 -3.92 -6.27 18.68
C SER A 129 -5.32 -5.68 18.90
N GLY A 130 -5.95 -5.11 17.86
CA GLY A 130 -7.23 -4.41 17.97
C GLY A 130 -7.10 -2.95 18.43
N LEU A 131 -5.87 -2.48 18.69
CA LEU A 131 -5.58 -1.08 18.99
C LEU A 131 -5.65 -0.21 17.73
N ARG A 132 -6.11 1.03 17.88
CA ARG A 132 -6.05 2.05 16.85
C ARG A 132 -4.68 2.74 16.90
N ILE A 133 -3.86 2.39 15.92
CA ILE A 133 -2.48 2.86 15.80
C ILE A 133 -2.39 3.75 14.55
N VAL A 134 -1.90 4.97 14.71
CA VAL A 134 -1.85 5.98 13.62
C VAL A 134 -0.50 6.67 13.54
N ASP A 135 -0.21 7.31 12.40
CA ASP A 135 0.91 8.24 12.24
C ASP A 135 0.38 9.68 12.23
N CYS A 136 0.87 10.50 13.15
CA CYS A 136 0.47 11.89 13.35
C CYS A 136 1.36 12.89 12.61
N GLY A 137 2.32 12.42 11.81
CA GLY A 137 3.29 13.28 11.15
C GLY A 137 4.31 13.86 12.13
N ASP A 138 4.70 15.11 11.90
CA ASP A 138 5.79 15.76 12.62
C ASP A 138 5.34 17.07 13.26
N ILE A 139 5.90 17.39 14.43
CA ILE A 139 5.74 18.69 15.07
C ILE A 139 6.57 19.72 14.29
N PRO A 140 6.03 20.91 13.96
CA PRO A 140 6.77 21.95 13.27
C PRO A 140 7.79 22.64 14.20
N VAL A 141 8.94 21.99 14.42
CA VAL A 141 10.07 22.49 15.20
C VAL A 141 11.33 22.59 14.35
N THR A 142 12.29 23.43 14.75
CA THR A 142 13.68 23.41 14.24
C THR A 142 14.67 23.67 15.35
#